data_AF-A0A524D223-F1
#
_entry.id   AF-A0A524D223-F1
#
_cell.length_a   1.000
_cell.length_b   1.000
_cell.length_c   1.000
_cell.angle_alpha   90.00
_cell.angle_beta   90.00
_cell.angle_gamma   90.00
#
_symmetry.space_group_name_H-M   'P 1'
#
loop_
_entity.id
_entity.type
_entity.pdbx_description
1 polymer ?
#
loop_
_entity_poly.entity_id
_entity_poly.type
_entity_poly.pdbx_seq_one_letter_code
_entity_poly.pdbx_strand_id
1 'polypeptide(L)'
;MRQIEEIGICPNCDCSLMIYKTSNYKRFVKCEICGHSYPLPKRGHIDNSALICPLRGYPILIVQKRDSKAYFWTDRPCFSCVHMGTCEPVKQLEEEFTELGVYGYDQAGQNT
;
A
#
# COMPACT_ATOMS: atom_id res chain seq x y z
N MET A 1 13.31 8.06 16.03
CA MET A 1 12.48 7.83 14.83
C MET A 1 13.43 7.74 13.65
N ARG A 2 13.19 6.85 12.70
CA ARG A 2 14.10 6.61 11.57
C ARG A 2 13.33 6.65 10.25
N GLN A 3 13.87 7.36 9.26
CA GLN A 3 13.45 7.31 7.87
C GLN A 3 13.97 6.02 7.23
N ILE A 4 13.11 5.33 6.47
CA ILE A 4 13.41 4.01 5.92
C ILE A 4 13.57 4.11 4.40
N GLU A 5 12.55 4.61 3.72
CA GLU A 5 12.39 4.41 2.27
C GLU A 5 11.45 5.47 1.68
N GLU A 6 11.68 5.81 0.42
CA GLU A 6 10.81 6.67 -0.40
C GLU A 6 9.81 5.80 -1.14
N ILE A 7 8.52 6.17 -1.10
CA ILE A 7 7.46 5.37 -1.73
C ILE A 7 6.72 6.09 -2.85
N GLY A 8 7.07 7.34 -3.15
CA GLY A 8 6.46 8.08 -4.25
C GLY A 8 6.12 9.51 -3.86
N ILE A 9 5.15 10.09 -4.56
CA ILE A 9 4.87 11.52 -4.55
C ILE A 9 3.65 11.83 -3.68
N CYS A 10 3.70 12.93 -2.95
CA CYS A 10 2.61 13.44 -2.13
C CYS A 10 1.58 14.16 -3.02
N PRO A 11 0.31 13.72 -3.06
CA PRO A 11 -0.72 14.33 -3.89
C PRO A 11 -1.13 15.75 -3.44
N ASN A 12 -0.65 16.22 -2.29
CA ASN A 12 -0.98 17.54 -1.78
C ASN A 12 0.00 18.64 -2.19
N CYS A 13 1.25 18.28 -2.51
CA CYS A 13 2.32 19.25 -2.76
C CYS A 13 3.44 18.75 -3.68
N ASP A 14 3.23 17.62 -4.36
CA ASP A 14 4.14 17.01 -5.33
C ASP A 14 5.58 16.75 -4.85
N CYS A 15 5.76 16.63 -3.53
CA CYS A 15 7.04 16.31 -2.90
C CYS A 15 7.08 14.84 -2.44
N SER A 16 8.27 14.30 -2.11
CA SER A 16 8.42 12.90 -1.72
C SER A 16 7.63 12.49 -0.46
N LEU A 17 7.10 11.28 -0.49
CA LEU A 17 6.52 10.55 0.64
C LEU A 17 7.53 9.52 1.15
N MET A 18 7.87 9.61 2.43
CA MET A 18 8.83 8.71 3.08
C MET A 18 8.16 7.84 4.14
N ILE A 19 8.57 6.57 4.24
CA ILE A 19 8.24 5.68 5.36
C ILE A 19 9.13 6.02 6.55
N TYR A 20 8.51 6.18 7.71
CA TYR A 20 9.17 6.30 9.00
C TYR A 20 8.83 5.14 9.93
N LYS A 21 9.79 4.78 10.79
CA LYS A 21 9.62 3.83 11.88
C LYS A 21 9.97 4.45 13.22
N THR A 22 9.10 4.26 14.20
CA THR A 22 9.32 4.69 15.59
C THR A 22 10.09 3.65 16.39
N SER A 23 10.59 4.02 17.57
CA SER A 23 11.22 3.10 18.53
C SER A 23 10.29 1.96 18.95
N ASN A 24 8.98 2.22 19.00
CA ASN A 24 7.94 1.22 19.31
C ASN A 24 7.49 0.40 18.08
N TYR A 25 8.30 0.39 17.02
CA TYR A 25 8.08 -0.34 15.77
C TYR A 25 6.82 0.07 14.98
N LYS A 26 6.15 1.18 15.31
CA LYS A 26 5.06 1.71 14.49
C LYS A 26 5.63 2.27 13.19
N ARG A 27 4.88 2.11 12.10
CA ARG A 27 5.24 2.62 10.77
C ARG A 27 4.19 3.60 10.28
N PHE A 28 4.61 4.62 9.56
CA PHE A 28 3.73 5.57 8.90
C PHE A 28 4.46 6.23 7.73
N VAL A 29 3.69 6.81 6.83
CA VAL A 29 4.19 7.65 5.74
C VAL A 29 4.09 9.10 6.16
N LYS A 30 5.08 9.92 5.79
CA LYS A 30 5.03 11.36 5.96
C LYS A 30 5.67 12.08 4.77
N CYS A 31 5.07 13.18 4.34
CA CYS A 31 5.71 14.19 3.52
C CYS A 31 6.35 15.23 4.45
N GLU A 32 7.66 15.43 4.36
CA GLU A 32 8.35 16.41 5.21
C GLU A 32 8.07 17.87 4.82
N ILE A 33 7.58 18.11 3.60
CA ILE A 33 7.33 19.46 3.08
C ILE A 33 5.98 20.01 3.56
N CYS A 34 4.88 19.27 3.36
CA CYS A 34 3.54 19.74 3.76
C CYS A 34 3.05 19.15 5.10
N GLY A 35 3.80 18.24 5.72
CA GLY A 35 3.45 17.59 6.99
C GLY A 35 2.37 16.52 6.90
N HIS A 36 1.82 16.24 5.71
CA HIS A 36 0.83 15.20 5.51
C HIS A 36 1.37 13.82 5.94
N SER A 37 0.55 13.04 6.64
CA SER A 37 0.95 11.71 7.12
C SER A 37 -0.22 10.73 7.27
N TYR A 38 0.07 9.44 7.16
CA TYR A 38 -0.91 8.36 7.33
C TYR A 38 -0.26 7.06 7.85
N PRO A 39 -1.02 6.20 8.55
CA PRO A 39 -0.46 5.00 9.17
C PRO A 39 -0.15 3.90 8.15
N LEU A 40 0.84 3.08 8.47
CA LEU A 40 1.11 1.81 7.78
C LEU A 40 0.93 0.62 8.74
N PRO A 41 0.69 -0.60 8.24
CA PRO A 41 0.65 -1.79 9.07
C PRO A 41 1.92 -1.93 9.90
N LYS A 42 1.83 -2.39 11.14
CA LYS A 42 3.00 -2.53 12.04
C LYS A 42 3.98 -3.64 11.59
N ARG A 43 3.46 -4.71 10.99
CA ARG A 43 4.20 -5.93 10.62
C ARG A 43 4.04 -6.25 9.13
N GLY A 44 4.96 -7.06 8.61
CA GLY A 44 5.05 -7.44 7.20
C GLY A 44 6.10 -6.63 6.46
N HIS A 45 6.63 -7.21 5.39
CA HIS A 45 7.41 -6.49 4.39
C HIS A 45 6.49 -5.55 3.60
N ILE A 46 7.03 -4.42 3.15
CA ILE A 46 6.30 -3.42 2.39
C ILE A 46 7.11 -3.15 1.14
N ASP A 47 6.47 -3.31 -0.01
CA ASP A 47 7.04 -3.00 -1.32
C ASP A 47 6.14 -1.99 -2.05
N ASN A 48 6.75 -1.18 -2.90
CA ASN A 48 6.03 -0.24 -3.74
C ASN A 48 5.59 -0.93 -5.04
N SER A 49 4.29 -0.89 -5.36
CA SER A 49 3.77 -1.49 -6.60
C SER A 49 3.99 -0.64 -7.85
N ALA A 50 4.52 0.58 -7.71
CA ALA A 50 4.60 1.61 -8.75
C ALA A 50 3.24 2.11 -9.29
N LEU A 51 2.11 1.53 -8.87
CA LEU A 51 0.78 1.99 -9.21
C LEU A 51 0.25 3.00 -8.19
N ILE A 52 -0.62 3.89 -8.66
CA ILE A 52 -1.25 4.93 -7.84
C ILE A 52 -2.74 4.60 -7.65
N CYS A 53 -3.25 4.83 -6.44
CA CYS A 53 -4.66 4.72 -6.17
C CYS A 53 -5.43 5.88 -6.82
N PRO A 54 -6.40 5.62 -7.72
CA PRO A 54 -7.07 6.67 -8.48
C PRO A 54 -7.99 7.53 -7.60
N LEU A 55 -8.45 7.00 -6.46
CA LEU A 55 -9.31 7.73 -5.52
C LEU A 55 -8.52 8.60 -4.54
N ARG A 56 -7.29 8.18 -4.20
CA ARG A 56 -6.52 8.77 -3.10
C ARG A 56 -5.30 9.56 -3.55
N GLY A 57 -4.77 9.27 -4.74
CA GLY A 57 -3.54 9.86 -5.24
C GLY A 57 -2.27 9.35 -4.55
N TYR A 58 -2.37 8.34 -3.68
CA TYR A 58 -1.21 7.72 -3.02
C TYR A 58 -0.72 6.47 -3.76
N PRO A 59 0.58 6.15 -3.67
CA PRO A 59 1.11 4.86 -4.08
C PRO A 59 0.35 3.69 -3.44
N ILE A 60 0.10 2.66 -4.23
CA ILE A 60 -0.39 1.37 -3.75
C ILE A 60 0.82 0.57 -3.29
N LEU A 61 0.79 0.14 -2.03
CA LEU A 61 1.83 -0.64 -1.40
C LEU A 61 1.39 -2.10 -1.31
N ILE A 62 2.32 -3.01 -1.56
CA ILE A 62 2.15 -4.45 -1.33
C ILE A 62 2.61 -4.74 0.09
N VAL A 63 1.78 -5.43 0.87
CA VAL A 63 2.13 -5.83 2.23
C VAL A 63 2.16 -7.35 2.34
N GLN A 64 3.34 -7.91 2.56
CA GLN A 64 3.54 -9.35 2.69
C GLN A 64 3.90 -9.74 4.12
N LYS A 65 3.19 -10.72 4.69
CA LYS A 65 3.50 -11.30 6.01
C LYS A 65 3.80 -12.79 5.83
N ARG A 66 4.56 -13.34 6.77
CA ARG A 66 5.00 -14.75 6.71
C ARG A 66 3.83 -15.73 6.65
N ASP A 67 2.78 -15.48 7.44
CA ASP A 67 1.69 -16.43 7.66
C ASP A 67 0.35 -15.95 7.06
N SER A 68 0.38 -15.00 6.12
CA SER A 68 -0.83 -14.53 5.46
C SER A 68 -0.60 -14.15 4.01
N LYS A 69 -1.68 -14.21 3.25
CA LYS A 69 -1.80 -13.65 1.91
C LYS A 69 -1.29 -12.20 1.86
N ALA A 70 -0.63 -11.85 0.75
CA ALA A 70 -0.26 -10.47 0.50
C ALA A 70 -1.53 -9.65 0.27
N TYR A 71 -1.50 -8.37 0.64
CA TYR A 71 -2.63 -7.47 0.43
C TYR A 71 -2.15 -6.06 0.14
N PHE A 72 -3.01 -5.27 -0.49
CA PHE A 72 -2.67 -3.91 -0.90
C PHE A 72 -3.07 -2.85 0.12
N TRP A 73 -2.28 -1.79 0.20
CA TRP A 73 -2.43 -0.71 1.18
C TRP A 73 -2.12 0.65 0.56
N THR A 74 -2.84 1.69 0.97
CA THR A 74 -2.59 3.09 0.59
C THR A 74 -2.49 3.95 1.87
N ASP A 75 -3.47 4.82 2.14
CA ASP A 75 -3.70 5.41 3.47
C ASP A 75 -4.47 4.45 4.39
N ARG A 76 -5.07 3.41 3.80
CA ARG A 76 -5.92 2.39 4.42
C ARG A 76 -5.81 1.07 3.62
N PRO A 77 -6.30 -0.07 4.14
CA PRO A 77 -6.27 -1.32 3.37
C PRO A 77 -7.19 -1.23 2.15
N CYS A 78 -6.72 -1.67 0.98
CA CYS A 78 -7.52 -1.60 -0.25
C CYS A 78 -8.79 -2.47 -0.17
N PHE A 79 -8.75 -3.60 0.53
CA PHE A 79 -9.91 -4.49 0.70
C PHE A 79 -11.08 -3.87 1.48
N SER A 80 -10.89 -2.70 2.12
CA SER A 80 -11.99 -1.95 2.76
C SER A 80 -12.53 -0.83 1.89
N CYS A 81 -12.05 -0.68 0.65
CA CYS A 81 -12.54 0.30 -0.30
C CYS A 81 -13.86 -0.14 -0.93
N VAL A 82 -14.83 0.77 -1.00
CA VAL A 82 -16.13 0.52 -1.65
C VAL A 82 -16.00 0.25 -3.16
N HIS A 83 -14.92 0.74 -3.78
CA HIS A 83 -14.63 0.54 -5.21
C HIS A 83 -13.65 -0.61 -5.48
N MET A 84 -13.35 -1.45 -4.48
CA MET A 84 -12.37 -2.53 -4.61
C MET A 84 -12.66 -3.45 -5.81
N GLY A 85 -13.91 -3.86 -6.00
CA GLY A 85 -14.30 -4.76 -7.11
C GLY A 85 -14.14 -4.17 -8.52
N THR A 86 -13.99 -2.85 -8.64
CA THR A 86 -13.81 -2.15 -9.92
C THR A 86 -12.50 -1.36 -9.98
N CYS A 87 -11.57 -1.60 -9.06
CA CYS A 87 -10.33 -0.85 -8.97
C CYS A 87 -9.30 -1.39 -9.96
N GLU A 88 -9.12 -0.69 -11.08
CA GLU A 88 -8.24 -1.14 -12.16
C GLU A 88 -6.78 -1.39 -11.73
N PRO A 89 -6.12 -0.50 -10.96
CA PRO A 89 -4.74 -0.76 -10.55
C PRO A 89 -4.62 -1.97 -9.61
N VAL A 90 -5.64 -2.23 -8.81
CA VAL A 90 -5.66 -3.43 -7.98
C VAL A 90 -5.75 -4.66 -8.86
N LYS A 91 -6.71 -4.70 -9.81
CA LYS A 91 -6.87 -5.82 -10.75
C LYS A 91 -5.58 -6.16 -11.48
N GLN A 92 -4.89 -5.14 -11.98
CA GLN A 92 -3.60 -5.28 -12.63
C GLN A 92 -2.57 -5.98 -11.72
N LEU A 93 -2.51 -5.61 -10.43
CA LEU A 93 -1.63 -6.27 -9.47
C LEU A 93 -2.08 -7.70 -9.16
N GLU A 94 -3.38 -7.98 -9.07
CA GLU A 94 -3.88 -9.34 -8.85
C GLU A 94 -3.47 -10.26 -10.01
N GLU A 95 -3.61 -9.78 -11.24
CA GLU A 95 -3.23 -10.47 -12.47
C GLU A 95 -1.71 -10.74 -12.50
N GLU A 96 -0.88 -9.72 -12.26
CA GLU A 96 0.59 -9.87 -12.20
C GLU A 96 1.04 -10.89 -11.14
N PHE A 97 0.45 -10.85 -9.94
CA PHE A 97 0.80 -11.79 -8.87
C PHE A 97 0.41 -13.23 -9.23
N THR A 98 -0.71 -13.39 -9.94
CA THR A 98 -1.19 -14.69 -10.42
C THR A 98 -0.28 -15.25 -11.50
N GLU A 99 0.11 -14.43 -12.48
CA GLU A 99 1.01 -14.81 -13.57
C GLU A 99 2.40 -15.22 -13.08
N LEU A 100 2.93 -14.52 -12.09
CA LEU A 100 4.23 -14.81 -11.49
C LEU A 100 4.22 -16.04 -10.57
N GLY A 101 3.06 -16.68 -10.36
CA GLY A 101 2.93 -17.85 -9.48
C GLY A 101 3.27 -17.54 -8.03
N VAL A 102 3.12 -16.27 -7.60
CA VAL A 102 3.29 -15.85 -6.20
C VAL A 102 2.02 -16.27 -5.46
N TYR A 103 1.95 -17.56 -5.11
CA TYR A 103 0.80 -18.15 -4.43
C TYR A 103 0.49 -17.39 -3.14
N GLY A 104 -0.75 -16.90 -3.02
CA GLY A 104 -1.21 -16.17 -1.84
C GLY A 104 -1.85 -14.82 -2.13
N TYR A 105 -2.18 -14.50 -3.38
CA TYR A 105 -3.15 -13.45 -3.68
C TYR A 105 -4.43 -14.14 -4.17
N ASP A 106 -5.58 -13.87 -3.55
CA ASP A 106 -6.87 -14.37 -4.02
C ASP A 106 -7.92 -13.28 -3.95
N GLN A 107 -8.76 -13.27 -4.98
CA GLN A 107 -9.91 -12.42 -5.20
C GLN A 107 -10.93 -12.58 -4.07
N ALA A 108 -10.83 -11.76 -3.03
CA ALA A 108 -11.89 -11.63 -2.06
C ALA A 108 -13.00 -10.73 -2.63
N GLY A 109 -13.98 -11.32 -3.31
CA GLY A 109 -15.14 -10.55 -3.77
C GLY A 109 -16.27 -11.26 -4.53
N GLN A 110 -16.22 -12.56 -4.81
CA GLN A 110 -17.37 -13.29 -5.37
C GLN A 110 -17.77 -14.43 -4.44
N ASN A 111 -18.65 -14.14 -3.47
CA ASN A 111 -19.51 -15.14 -2.81
C ASN A 111 -20.62 -14.43 -2.04
N THR A 112 -21.69 -14.12 -2.78
CA THR A 112 -23.14 -14.37 -2.57
C THR A 112 -23.95 -13.30 -3.26
#